data_AF-A0A1C3E5E1-F1
#
_entry.id   AF-A0A1C3E5E1-F1
#
_cell.length_a   1.000
_cell.length_b   1.000
_cell.length_c   1.000
_cell.angle_alpha   90.00
_cell.angle_beta   90.00
_cell.angle_gamma   90.00
#
_symmetry.space_group_name_H-M   'P 1'
#
loop_
_entity.id
_entity.type
_entity.pdbx_description
1 polymer ?
#
loop_
_entity_poly.entity_id
_entity_poly.type
_entity_poly.pdbx_seq_one_letter_code
_entity_poly.pdbx_strand_id
1 'polypeptide(L)'
;MQTSSTRLLSRRHLLRGAGAMLALPLLDAMLPRTWGAPSQFKPWNRSHGPQPRMICCYIPNGVNILEWVPETTGKEYQLSKTLQVLEPHRDDFTVLSGLGHPASQGGHSGADTWLTGANLQAVPGADYTNSVSVDQIVADLHGRHTRYGSLQLSDQSGTGSAGHSHTLSFDVNGTPLPAENSPQRLFERLFVPESAADKTATLRRLAEKKSILDSVREDAKRLEKTLGKRDRQKLDEYFTSIRTTEEQLSRMEAWIDRPKPEVPPTNLQLGSQPGNAHDRPMWIDVMLELAYLAFLTDTTRVITFEWSREAGGFGGGGENHHEYSHHGGDAGMLAKLGQIDRFHLSKLDRFMNLLKSTTEADSHMLDQTIIVYGSGMNSGKGGEHSPKNLPLLVAGGRKLGLKHGQHLAFDPDKHPPLSNVLLSLAQKMGVESDRFSDATGTLTGLV
;
A
#
# COMPACT_ATOMS: atom_id res chain seq x y z
N MET A 1 -16.84 22.70 39.17
CA MET A 1 -16.52 22.14 37.84
C MET A 1 -17.74 22.31 36.95
N GLN A 2 -17.79 23.37 36.13
CA GLN A 2 -18.85 23.55 35.14
C GLN A 2 -18.43 22.86 33.85
N THR A 3 -19.18 21.82 33.46
CA THR A 3 -19.11 21.22 32.13
C THR A 3 -19.68 22.21 31.12
N SER A 4 -18.80 22.82 30.31
CA SER A 4 -19.23 23.65 29.18
C SER A 4 -19.89 22.76 28.13
N SER A 5 -21.22 22.78 28.07
CA SER A 5 -22.00 22.24 26.96
C SER A 5 -22.01 23.26 25.83
N THR A 6 -21.07 23.15 24.88
CA THR A 6 -21.10 23.93 23.65
C THR A 6 -22.05 23.28 22.66
N ARG A 7 -23.22 23.91 22.43
CA ARG A 7 -24.23 23.48 21.45
C ARG A 7 -23.67 23.54 20.03
N LEU A 8 -23.87 22.48 19.24
CA LEU A 8 -23.58 22.45 17.80
C LEU A 8 -24.50 23.44 17.07
N LEU A 9 -23.94 24.22 16.14
CA LEU A 9 -24.75 25.06 15.26
C LEU A 9 -25.44 24.16 14.24
N SER A 10 -26.77 24.18 14.22
CA SER A 10 -27.55 23.44 13.21
C SER A 10 -27.33 24.04 11.82
N ARG A 11 -27.30 23.19 10.77
CA ARG A 11 -27.28 23.59 9.34
C ARG A 11 -28.43 24.52 8.93
N ARG A 12 -29.46 24.66 9.77
CA ARG A 12 -30.58 25.59 9.57
C ARG A 12 -30.35 26.97 10.19
N HIS A 13 -29.17 27.23 10.75
CA HIS A 13 -28.81 28.58 11.21
C HIS A 13 -28.62 29.49 10.00
N LEU A 14 -29.30 30.63 10.04
CA LEU A 14 -29.23 31.68 9.03
C LEU A 14 -28.80 32.97 9.73
N LEU A 15 -27.93 33.75 9.09
CA LEU A 15 -27.67 35.12 9.53
C LEU A 15 -28.90 35.97 9.21
N ARG A 16 -29.53 36.55 10.23
CA ARG A 16 -30.71 37.41 10.09
C ARG A 16 -30.29 38.86 10.25
N GLY A 17 -30.30 39.60 9.14
CA GLY A 17 -30.22 41.06 9.10
C GLY A 17 -31.59 41.68 8.77
N ALA A 18 -31.69 43.01 8.84
CA ALA A 18 -32.94 43.77 8.63
C ALA A 18 -33.45 43.77 7.17
N GLY A 19 -33.72 42.59 6.61
CA GLY A 19 -34.33 42.43 5.29
C GLY A 19 -33.75 41.32 4.40
N ALA A 20 -32.71 40.60 4.84
CA ALA A 20 -32.10 39.52 4.05
C ALA A 20 -31.76 38.30 4.93
N MET A 21 -31.96 37.11 4.37
CA MET A 21 -31.47 35.85 4.93
C MET A 21 -30.36 35.33 4.02
N LEU A 22 -29.15 35.23 4.56
CA LEU A 22 -28.02 34.59 3.88
C LEU A 22 -27.84 33.19 4.44
N ALA A 23 -27.82 32.19 3.55
CA ALA A 23 -27.44 30.83 3.91
C ALA A 23 -25.98 30.85 4.37
N LEU A 24 -25.72 30.27 5.55
CA LEU A 24 -24.35 30.09 6.02
C LEU A 24 -23.68 29.02 5.16
N PRO A 25 -22.44 29.24 4.69
CA PRO A 25 -21.60 28.13 4.24
C PRO A 25 -21.43 27.13 5.39
N LEU A 26 -21.13 25.87 5.08
CA LEU A 26 -20.88 24.87 6.11
C LEU A 26 -19.67 25.30 6.96
N LEU A 27 -19.93 25.70 8.21
CA LEU A 27 -18.89 26.11 9.16
C LEU A 27 -18.44 24.89 9.98
N ASP A 28 -17.17 24.84 10.39
CA ASP A 28 -16.62 23.77 11.23
C ASP A 28 -17.39 23.59 12.55
N ALA A 29 -17.98 24.66 13.08
CA ALA A 29 -18.84 24.64 14.26
C ALA A 29 -20.18 23.89 14.06
N MET A 30 -20.51 23.49 12.83
CA MET A 30 -21.67 22.69 12.45
C MET A 30 -21.34 21.21 12.22
N LEU A 31 -20.05 20.82 12.25
CA LEU A 31 -19.61 19.43 12.11
C LEU A 31 -19.59 18.75 13.49
N PRO A 32 -20.01 17.48 13.62
CA PRO A 32 -19.87 16.73 14.86
C PRO A 32 -18.39 16.68 15.27
N ARG A 33 -18.06 17.03 16.52
CA ARG A 33 -16.68 17.02 17.06
C ARG A 33 -15.99 15.65 17.04
N THR A 34 -16.68 14.57 16.65
CA THR A 34 -16.08 13.26 16.40
C THR A 34 -15.37 13.18 15.06
N TRP A 35 -15.66 14.09 14.13
CA TRP A 35 -14.98 14.18 12.83
C TRP A 35 -13.69 15.00 13.01
N GLY A 36 -12.55 14.33 13.08
CA GLY A 36 -11.22 14.91 13.30
C GLY A 36 -10.58 14.69 14.67
N ALA A 37 -11.24 13.95 15.57
CA ALA A 37 -10.59 13.54 16.83
C ALA A 37 -9.59 12.39 16.58
N PRO A 38 -8.42 12.37 17.25
CA PRO A 38 -7.46 11.27 17.19
C PRO A 38 -8.11 9.88 17.35
N SER A 39 -7.69 8.89 16.55
CA SER A 39 -8.04 7.49 16.81
C SER A 39 -7.51 7.10 18.18
N GLN A 40 -8.39 6.54 19.01
CA GLN A 40 -8.07 6.08 20.35
C GLN A 40 -7.70 4.59 20.37
N PHE A 41 -7.55 3.98 19.18
CA PHE A 41 -7.20 2.58 19.04
C PHE A 41 -5.94 2.22 19.85
N LYS A 42 -5.98 1.03 20.44
CA LYS A 42 -4.86 0.43 21.17
C LYS A 42 -4.61 -0.97 20.59
N PRO A 43 -3.33 -1.36 20.42
CA PRO A 43 -2.98 -2.69 19.95
C PRO A 43 -3.47 -3.74 20.94
N TRP A 44 -3.70 -4.95 20.45
CA TRP A 44 -4.04 -6.09 21.29
C TRP A 44 -2.76 -6.68 21.85
N ASN A 45 -2.80 -7.24 23.06
CA ASN A 45 -1.59 -7.71 23.74
C ASN A 45 -0.90 -8.89 23.00
N ARG A 46 -1.68 -9.72 22.29
CA ARG A 46 -1.21 -10.95 21.66
C ARG A 46 -1.95 -11.21 20.35
N SER A 47 -1.24 -11.73 19.35
CA SER A 47 -1.81 -12.20 18.08
C SER A 47 -2.29 -13.66 18.13
N HIS A 48 -2.91 -14.12 17.03
CA HIS A 48 -3.40 -15.51 16.89
C HIS A 48 -2.29 -16.54 16.59
N GLY A 49 -1.02 -16.12 16.50
CA GLY A 49 0.13 -16.99 16.23
C GLY A 49 1.05 -16.41 15.16
N PRO A 50 2.28 -16.96 15.03
CA PRO A 50 3.26 -16.47 14.07
C PRO A 50 2.80 -16.72 12.64
N GLN A 51 2.71 -15.67 11.84
CA GLN A 51 2.45 -15.76 10.41
C GLN A 51 3.39 -14.81 9.66
N PRO A 52 3.97 -15.23 8.52
CA PRO A 52 4.73 -14.32 7.67
C PRO A 52 3.78 -13.30 7.05
N ARG A 53 4.08 -12.01 7.21
CA ARG A 53 3.26 -10.91 6.70
C ARG A 53 4.12 -9.92 5.93
N MET A 54 3.53 -9.28 4.92
CA MET A 54 4.19 -8.24 4.15
C MET A 54 3.23 -7.08 3.89
N ILE A 55 3.69 -5.86 4.16
CA ILE A 55 3.00 -4.64 3.76
C ILE A 55 3.94 -3.71 2.99
N CYS A 56 3.48 -3.24 1.83
CA CYS A 56 4.19 -2.25 1.02
C CYS A 56 3.49 -0.89 1.16
N CYS A 57 4.12 0.03 1.89
CA CYS A 57 3.68 1.40 2.11
C CYS A 57 4.35 2.33 1.10
N TYR A 58 3.58 2.90 0.19
CA TYR A 58 4.05 3.80 -0.84
C TYR A 58 3.74 5.25 -0.50
N ILE A 59 4.72 6.11 -0.66
CA ILE A 59 4.55 7.56 -0.69
C ILE A 59 4.79 8.07 -2.12
N PRO A 60 3.93 8.94 -2.65
CA PRO A 60 4.07 9.44 -4.01
C PRO A 60 5.17 10.49 -4.12
N ASN A 61 5.53 10.85 -5.35
CA ASN A 61 6.34 12.04 -5.69
C ASN A 61 7.77 12.07 -5.11
N GLY A 62 8.21 11.01 -4.42
CA GLY A 62 9.49 10.98 -3.74
C GLY A 62 9.53 11.79 -2.45
N VAL A 63 10.75 12.05 -1.99
CA VAL A 63 11.08 12.71 -0.71
C VAL A 63 12.05 13.84 -0.97
N ASN A 64 12.26 14.70 0.02
CA ASN A 64 13.41 15.58 0.03
C ASN A 64 14.69 14.73 0.15
N ILE A 65 15.30 14.42 -0.98
CA ILE A 65 16.44 13.50 -1.06
C ILE A 65 17.66 14.01 -0.28
N LEU A 66 17.78 15.34 -0.13
CA LEU A 66 18.86 15.99 0.61
C LEU A 66 18.78 15.75 2.12
N GLU A 67 17.58 15.47 2.65
CA GLU A 67 17.36 15.15 4.07
C GLU A 67 17.06 13.67 4.32
N TRP A 68 16.80 12.89 3.25
CA TRP A 68 16.47 11.46 3.34
C TRP A 68 17.69 10.55 3.42
N VAL A 69 18.67 10.71 2.52
CA VAL A 69 19.79 9.76 2.40
C VAL A 69 20.79 9.99 3.53
N PRO A 70 21.14 8.96 4.33
CA PRO A 70 22.23 9.08 5.29
C PRO A 70 23.59 9.34 4.64
N GLU A 71 24.42 10.17 5.27
CA GLU A 71 25.74 10.53 4.75
C GLU A 71 26.76 9.38 4.81
N THR A 72 26.63 8.50 5.81
CA THR A 72 27.51 7.35 6.03
C THR A 72 26.78 6.03 5.82
N THR A 73 27.51 4.95 5.59
CA THR A 73 26.98 3.62 5.26
C THR A 73 27.33 2.58 6.33
N GLY A 74 26.73 1.40 6.26
CA GLY A 74 26.96 0.31 7.22
C GLY A 74 26.17 0.47 8.51
N LYS A 75 26.59 -0.20 9.58
CA LYS A 75 25.87 -0.27 10.88
C LYS A 75 26.03 0.97 11.76
N GLU A 76 27.14 1.68 11.60
CA GLU A 76 27.45 2.89 12.37
C GLU A 76 26.94 4.17 11.67
N TYR A 77 26.04 4.03 10.69
CA TYR A 77 25.49 5.17 9.99
C TYR A 77 24.67 6.06 10.93
N GLN A 78 24.70 7.36 10.68
CA GLN A 78 23.86 8.31 11.42
C GLN A 78 22.52 8.47 10.70
N LEU A 79 21.42 8.51 11.45
CA LEU A 79 20.12 8.82 10.86
C LEU A 79 20.14 10.22 10.25
N SER A 80 19.72 10.31 8.99
CA SER A 80 19.50 11.58 8.31
C SER A 80 18.37 12.36 8.99
N LYS A 81 18.28 13.66 8.72
CA LYS A 81 17.29 14.56 9.38
C LYS A 81 15.86 14.05 9.28
N THR A 82 15.47 13.50 8.13
CA THR A 82 14.14 12.93 7.94
C THR A 82 13.96 11.65 8.75
N LEU A 83 14.97 10.77 8.75
CA LEU A 83 14.91 9.47 9.41
C LEU A 83 14.96 9.53 10.94
N GLN A 84 15.39 10.65 11.54
CA GLN A 84 15.40 10.86 13.00
C GLN A 84 14.04 10.57 13.68
N VAL A 85 12.93 10.70 12.94
CA VAL A 85 11.58 10.34 13.43
C VAL A 85 11.48 8.85 13.83
N LEU A 86 12.30 7.98 13.21
CA LEU A 86 12.34 6.55 13.46
C LEU A 86 13.46 6.11 14.41
N GLU A 87 14.16 7.03 15.10
CA GLU A 87 15.22 6.68 16.06
C GLU A 87 14.82 5.57 17.06
N PRO A 88 13.60 5.53 17.62
CA PRO A 88 13.17 4.43 18.52
C PRO A 88 13.18 3.03 17.89
N HIS A 89 13.18 2.95 16.55
CA HIS A 89 13.18 1.72 15.75
C HIS A 89 14.49 1.53 14.99
N ARG A 90 15.56 2.24 15.34
CA ARG A 90 16.85 2.21 14.62
C ARG A 90 17.36 0.80 14.30
N ASP A 91 17.16 -0.16 15.19
CA ASP A 91 17.61 -1.55 15.01
C ASP A 91 16.59 -2.46 14.30
N ASP A 92 15.43 -1.93 13.94
CA ASP A 92 14.30 -2.63 13.33
C ASP A 92 14.13 -2.33 11.83
N PHE A 93 14.96 -1.44 11.26
CA PHE A 93 14.95 -1.14 9.82
C PHE A 93 16.33 -1.05 9.18
N THR A 94 16.33 -1.11 7.86
CA THR A 94 17.47 -0.88 6.97
C THR A 94 17.09 0.18 5.94
N VAL A 95 17.93 1.20 5.80
CA VAL A 95 17.79 2.20 4.72
C VAL A 95 18.52 1.69 3.48
N LEU A 96 17.93 1.85 2.31
CA LEU A 96 18.56 1.52 1.04
C LEU A 96 18.61 2.76 0.14
N SER A 97 19.77 3.02 -0.46
CA SER A 97 19.96 4.14 -1.39
C SER A 97 20.67 3.68 -2.66
N GLY A 98 20.47 4.42 -3.75
CA GLY A 98 21.10 4.18 -5.06
C GLY A 98 20.36 3.21 -5.98
N LEU A 99 19.35 2.49 -5.47
CA LEU A 99 18.55 1.55 -6.26
C LEU A 99 17.49 2.27 -7.10
N GLY A 100 17.03 1.62 -8.17
CA GLY A 100 15.92 2.11 -8.99
C GLY A 100 15.45 1.05 -9.98
N HIS A 101 14.53 1.41 -10.87
CA HIS A 101 14.06 0.50 -11.93
C HIS A 101 14.67 0.90 -13.27
N PRO A 102 15.70 0.18 -13.78
CA PRO A 102 16.33 0.45 -15.08
C PRO A 102 15.37 0.62 -16.26
N ALA A 103 14.26 -0.11 -16.26
CA ALA A 103 13.26 -0.04 -17.32
C ALA A 103 12.33 1.18 -17.22
N SER A 104 12.26 1.83 -16.06
CA SER A 104 11.40 2.99 -15.83
C SER A 104 12.01 4.26 -16.43
N GLN A 105 11.16 5.08 -17.06
CA GLN A 105 11.55 6.37 -17.64
C GLN A 105 11.43 7.53 -16.64
N GLY A 106 10.98 7.26 -15.41
CA GLY A 106 10.66 8.30 -14.41
C GLY A 106 9.31 8.96 -14.65
N GLY A 107 9.13 10.16 -14.08
CA GLY A 107 7.85 10.87 -14.11
C GLY A 107 6.79 10.26 -13.21
N HIS A 108 5.51 10.57 -13.47
CA HIS A 108 4.36 10.20 -12.63
C HIS A 108 3.81 8.79 -12.89
N SER A 109 4.70 7.83 -13.17
CA SER A 109 4.37 6.41 -13.32
C SER A 109 5.05 5.54 -12.24
N GLY A 110 5.41 6.17 -11.12
CA GLY A 110 6.11 5.49 -10.03
C GLY A 110 5.26 4.39 -9.41
N ALA A 111 3.98 4.67 -9.15
CA ALA A 111 3.01 3.73 -8.61
C ALA A 111 2.82 2.51 -9.54
N ASP A 112 2.80 2.72 -10.86
CA ASP A 112 2.67 1.66 -11.87
C ASP A 112 3.86 0.69 -11.86
N THR A 113 5.06 1.17 -11.52
CA THR A 113 6.31 0.42 -11.71
C THR A 113 6.98 -0.02 -10.41
N TRP A 114 6.64 0.58 -9.27
CA TRP A 114 7.38 0.39 -8.02
C TRP A 114 7.46 -1.07 -7.58
N LEU A 115 6.34 -1.80 -7.60
CA LEU A 115 6.28 -3.22 -7.20
C LEU A 115 6.40 -4.21 -8.37
N THR A 116 6.48 -3.73 -9.62
CA THR A 116 6.51 -4.58 -10.82
C THR A 116 7.87 -4.56 -11.51
N GLY A 117 8.62 -3.45 -11.44
CA GLY A 117 9.82 -3.21 -12.24
C GLY A 117 9.56 -3.20 -13.76
N ALA A 118 8.29 -3.08 -14.17
CA ALA A 118 7.90 -3.29 -15.56
C ALA A 118 8.46 -2.24 -16.51
N ASN A 119 8.83 -2.67 -17.72
CA ASN A 119 8.96 -1.76 -18.85
C ASN A 119 7.56 -1.46 -19.41
N LEU A 120 7.05 -0.25 -19.17
CA LEU A 120 5.70 0.13 -19.60
C LEU A 120 5.51 0.16 -21.13
N GLN A 121 6.60 0.12 -21.89
CA GLN A 121 6.64 0.14 -23.35
C GLN A 121 7.20 -1.18 -23.92
N ALA A 122 7.16 -2.28 -23.15
CA ALA A 122 7.74 -3.56 -23.54
C ALA A 122 7.15 -4.14 -24.85
N VAL A 123 5.88 -3.85 -25.14
CA VAL A 123 5.18 -4.37 -26.32
C VAL A 123 5.12 -3.30 -27.41
N PRO A 124 5.81 -3.49 -28.55
CA PRO A 124 5.77 -2.54 -29.66
C PRO A 124 4.34 -2.29 -30.14
N GLY A 125 3.94 -1.02 -30.20
CA GLY A 125 2.61 -0.59 -30.65
C GLY A 125 1.52 -0.65 -29.58
N ALA A 126 1.83 -1.05 -28.35
CA ALA A 126 0.94 -0.86 -27.20
C ALA A 126 1.26 0.47 -26.49
N ASP A 127 0.21 1.19 -26.08
CA ASP A 127 0.36 2.46 -25.35
C ASP A 127 0.82 2.26 -23.90
N TYR A 128 0.52 1.09 -23.33
CA TYR A 128 0.86 0.72 -21.95
C TYR A 128 0.94 -0.80 -21.82
N THR A 129 1.93 -1.29 -21.09
CA THR A 129 2.09 -2.69 -20.68
C THR A 129 2.52 -2.72 -19.23
N ASN A 130 2.08 -3.70 -18.44
CA ASN A 130 2.64 -3.93 -17.12
C ASN A 130 2.89 -5.43 -16.91
N SER A 131 3.40 -5.78 -15.74
CA SER A 131 3.67 -7.17 -15.35
C SER A 131 3.21 -7.41 -13.93
N VAL A 132 3.28 -8.66 -13.49
CA VAL A 132 2.91 -9.04 -12.13
C VAL A 132 3.71 -8.27 -11.10
N SER A 133 3.01 -7.77 -10.09
CA SER A 133 3.62 -7.12 -8.93
C SER A 133 4.09 -8.15 -7.90
N VAL A 134 5.17 -7.85 -7.17
CA VAL A 134 5.76 -8.78 -6.21
C VAL A 134 4.79 -9.16 -5.08
N ASP A 135 3.93 -8.24 -4.66
CA ASP A 135 2.91 -8.51 -3.64
C ASP A 135 1.91 -9.56 -4.13
N GLN A 136 1.56 -9.58 -5.42
CA GLN A 136 0.66 -10.59 -5.97
C GLN A 136 1.34 -11.96 -6.11
N ILE A 137 2.65 -12.02 -6.34
CA ILE A 137 3.41 -13.27 -6.26
C ILE A 137 3.37 -13.83 -4.83
N VAL A 138 3.57 -12.98 -3.82
CA VAL A 138 3.48 -13.37 -2.41
C VAL A 138 2.05 -13.74 -2.01
N ALA A 139 1.05 -13.05 -2.56
CA ALA A 139 -0.37 -13.32 -2.31
C ALA A 139 -0.84 -14.65 -2.89
N ASP A 140 -0.26 -15.12 -4.01
CA ASP A 140 -0.59 -16.45 -4.57
C ASP A 140 -0.24 -17.58 -3.59
N LEU A 141 0.91 -17.45 -2.90
CA LEU A 141 1.35 -18.40 -1.89
C LEU A 141 0.49 -18.30 -0.62
N HIS A 142 0.43 -17.12 -0.01
CA HIS A 142 -0.17 -16.94 1.32
C HIS A 142 -1.70 -16.88 1.30
N GLY A 143 -2.27 -16.40 0.20
CA GLY A 143 -3.71 -16.25 0.05
C GLY A 143 -4.47 -17.56 0.11
N ARG A 144 -3.80 -18.71 -0.01
CA ARG A 144 -4.41 -20.04 0.14
C ARG A 144 -4.82 -20.33 1.59
N HIS A 145 -4.23 -19.62 2.54
CA HIS A 145 -4.44 -19.80 3.98
C HIS A 145 -5.33 -18.72 4.61
N THR A 146 -5.68 -17.67 3.85
CA THR A 146 -6.43 -16.52 4.34
C THR A 146 -7.70 -16.29 3.53
N ARG A 147 -8.65 -15.54 4.11
CA ARG A 147 -9.92 -15.19 3.45
C ARG A 147 -9.69 -14.31 2.22
N TYR A 148 -8.79 -13.35 2.33
CA TYR A 148 -8.39 -12.47 1.24
C TYR A 148 -6.92 -12.73 0.91
N GLY A 149 -6.60 -12.85 -0.39
CA GLY A 149 -5.22 -13.11 -0.82
C GLY A 149 -4.30 -11.92 -0.55
N SER A 150 -4.81 -10.72 -0.78
CA SER A 150 -4.16 -9.46 -0.43
C SER A 150 -5.21 -8.35 -0.25
N LEU A 151 -4.80 -7.20 0.26
CA LEU A 151 -5.61 -5.98 0.30
C LEU A 151 -4.87 -4.84 -0.41
N GLN A 152 -5.53 -4.24 -1.39
CA GLN A 152 -5.08 -3.04 -2.08
C GLN A 152 -5.74 -1.81 -1.46
N LEU A 153 -4.93 -0.90 -0.93
CA LEU A 153 -5.38 0.31 -0.23
C LEU A 153 -4.76 1.54 -0.92
N SER A 154 -5.55 2.59 -1.11
CA SER A 154 -5.09 3.87 -1.68
C SER A 154 -5.94 5.05 -1.20
N ASP A 155 -5.51 6.29 -1.41
CA ASP A 155 -6.32 7.50 -1.15
C ASP A 155 -7.50 7.63 -2.14
N GLN A 156 -7.46 6.89 -3.24
CA GLN A 156 -8.53 6.74 -4.21
C GLN A 156 -8.98 5.29 -4.34
N SER A 157 -10.27 5.09 -4.61
CA SER A 157 -10.77 3.76 -4.93
C SER A 157 -10.68 3.48 -6.43
N GLY A 158 -10.52 2.20 -6.79
CA GLY A 158 -10.36 1.77 -8.17
C GLY A 158 -8.89 1.64 -8.58
N THR A 159 -8.63 1.65 -9.89
CA THR A 159 -7.30 1.34 -10.45
C THR A 159 -6.52 2.57 -10.91
N GLY A 160 -7.17 3.74 -11.01
CA GLY A 160 -6.62 4.89 -11.73
C GLY A 160 -6.55 4.63 -13.23
N SER A 161 -5.70 5.39 -13.93
CA SER A 161 -5.43 5.24 -15.36
C SER A 161 -4.00 4.75 -15.58
N ALA A 162 -3.73 4.20 -16.76
CA ALA A 162 -2.38 3.82 -17.18
C ALA A 162 -1.38 4.98 -16.99
N GLY A 163 -0.28 4.72 -16.27
CA GLY A 163 0.74 5.72 -15.97
C GLY A 163 0.32 6.76 -14.94
N HIS A 164 -0.83 6.58 -14.27
CA HIS A 164 -1.31 7.34 -13.12
C HIS A 164 -2.17 6.40 -12.25
N SER A 165 -1.59 5.25 -11.90
CA SER A 165 -2.34 4.23 -11.17
C SER A 165 -2.72 4.71 -9.76
N HIS A 166 -3.88 4.26 -9.27
CA HIS A 166 -4.28 4.40 -7.86
C HIS A 166 -4.08 3.08 -7.10
N THR A 167 -3.24 2.20 -7.62
CA THR A 167 -2.90 0.92 -7.04
C THR A 167 -1.45 0.59 -7.34
N LEU A 168 -0.85 -0.25 -6.51
CA LEU A 168 0.50 -0.76 -6.70
C LEU A 168 0.48 -2.22 -7.17
N SER A 169 -0.69 -2.85 -7.14
CA SER A 169 -0.86 -4.27 -7.33
C SER A 169 -1.38 -4.56 -8.73
N PHE A 170 -0.61 -5.35 -9.46
CA PHE A 170 -0.88 -5.82 -10.81
C PHE A 170 -0.85 -7.35 -10.83
N ASP A 171 -1.86 -7.95 -11.47
CA ASP A 171 -1.99 -9.40 -11.60
C ASP A 171 -0.96 -10.01 -12.57
N VAL A 172 -1.04 -11.33 -12.79
CA VAL A 172 -0.13 -12.06 -13.68
C VAL A 172 -0.08 -11.52 -15.12
N ASN A 173 -1.12 -10.82 -15.55
CA ASN A 173 -1.24 -10.24 -16.90
C ASN A 173 -0.87 -8.76 -16.93
N GLY A 174 -0.40 -8.18 -15.82
CA GLY A 174 -0.18 -6.75 -15.70
C GLY A 174 -1.47 -5.93 -15.63
N THR A 175 -2.60 -6.53 -15.23
CA THR A 175 -3.86 -5.82 -15.03
C THR A 175 -3.91 -5.24 -13.62
N PRO A 176 -4.21 -3.93 -13.45
CA PRO A 176 -4.27 -3.31 -12.13
C PRO A 176 -5.43 -3.86 -11.30
N LEU A 177 -5.18 -4.10 -10.02
CA LEU A 177 -6.18 -4.54 -9.05
C LEU A 177 -6.76 -3.33 -8.29
N PRO A 178 -8.10 -3.21 -8.16
CA PRO A 178 -8.73 -2.00 -7.63
C PRO A 178 -8.45 -1.82 -6.13
N ALA A 179 -8.05 -0.60 -5.75
CA ALA A 179 -7.83 -0.21 -4.37
C ALA A 179 -9.12 0.21 -3.64
N GLU A 180 -9.11 0.08 -2.31
CA GLU A 180 -10.13 0.58 -1.40
C GLU A 180 -9.58 1.78 -0.60
N ASN A 181 -10.39 2.82 -0.45
CA ASN A 181 -10.03 4.05 0.24
C ASN A 181 -10.94 4.40 1.43
N SER A 182 -12.04 3.66 1.63
CA SER A 182 -12.98 3.89 2.73
C SER A 182 -12.68 2.97 3.91
N PRO A 183 -12.34 3.53 5.09
CA PRO A 183 -12.17 2.72 6.30
C PRO A 183 -13.44 1.96 6.69
N GLN A 184 -14.61 2.60 6.57
CA GLN A 184 -15.91 1.96 6.85
C GLN A 184 -16.14 0.73 5.96
N ARG A 185 -16.02 0.87 4.62
CA ARG A 185 -16.22 -0.27 3.71
C ARG A 185 -15.20 -1.36 3.93
N LEU A 186 -13.94 -0.99 4.20
CA LEU A 186 -12.89 -1.95 4.51
C LEU A 186 -13.22 -2.73 5.78
N PHE A 187 -13.59 -2.05 6.87
CA PHE A 187 -13.97 -2.69 8.13
C PHE A 187 -15.17 -3.63 7.96
N GLU A 188 -16.23 -3.17 7.28
CA GLU A 188 -17.41 -3.99 6.97
C GLU A 188 -17.05 -5.23 6.16
N ARG A 189 -16.22 -5.06 5.13
CA ARG A 189 -15.71 -6.16 4.31
C ARG A 189 -14.98 -7.19 5.16
N LEU A 190 -14.08 -6.77 6.03
CA LEU A 190 -13.19 -7.67 6.79
C LEU A 190 -13.87 -8.32 8.01
N PHE A 191 -14.73 -7.60 8.72
CA PHE A 191 -15.15 -7.97 10.09
C PHE A 191 -16.65 -8.10 10.28
N VAL A 192 -17.49 -7.47 9.45
CA VAL A 192 -18.96 -7.55 9.61
C VAL A 192 -19.48 -8.84 8.97
N PRO A 193 -20.16 -9.73 9.72
CA PRO A 193 -20.71 -10.96 9.17
C PRO A 193 -21.77 -10.69 8.11
N GLU A 194 -21.78 -11.54 7.07
CA GLU A 194 -22.80 -11.52 6.02
C GLU A 194 -24.10 -12.16 6.53
N SER A 195 -25.25 -11.61 6.14
CA SER A 195 -26.54 -12.25 6.41
C SER A 195 -26.71 -13.53 5.59
N ALA A 196 -27.66 -14.40 5.96
CA ALA A 196 -27.97 -15.60 5.17
C ALA A 196 -28.39 -15.25 3.72
N ALA A 197 -29.06 -14.10 3.54
CA ALA A 197 -29.43 -13.60 2.22
C ALA A 197 -28.19 -13.18 1.42
N ASP A 198 -27.24 -12.47 2.04
CA ASP A 198 -25.99 -12.05 1.39
C ASP A 198 -25.16 -13.25 0.95
N LYS A 199 -25.02 -14.27 1.81
CA LYS A 199 -24.33 -15.51 1.48
C LYS A 199 -24.95 -16.21 0.26
N THR A 200 -26.28 -16.32 0.24
CA THR A 200 -27.00 -16.93 -0.87
C THR A 200 -26.78 -16.17 -2.18
N ALA A 201 -26.85 -14.83 -2.14
CA ALA A 201 -26.57 -13.99 -3.29
C ALA A 201 -25.11 -14.09 -3.76
N THR A 202 -24.16 -14.23 -2.84
CA THR A 202 -22.74 -14.44 -3.17
C THR A 202 -22.51 -15.80 -3.81
N LEU A 203 -23.05 -16.89 -3.27
CA LEU A 203 -22.96 -18.24 -3.88
C LEU A 203 -23.52 -18.27 -5.30
N ARG A 204 -24.66 -17.61 -5.53
CA ARG A 204 -25.26 -17.51 -6.86
C ARG A 204 -24.33 -16.81 -7.85
N ARG A 205 -23.75 -15.67 -7.46
CA ARG A 205 -22.78 -14.92 -8.28
C ARG A 205 -21.51 -15.73 -8.54
N LEU A 206 -21.03 -16.50 -7.56
CA LEU A 206 -19.87 -17.38 -7.74
C LEU A 206 -20.17 -18.50 -8.75
N ALA A 207 -21.34 -19.13 -8.67
CA ALA A 207 -21.77 -20.16 -9.61
C ALA A 207 -21.91 -19.61 -11.05
N GLU A 208 -22.49 -18.41 -11.21
CA GLU A 208 -22.59 -17.73 -12.50
C GLU A 208 -21.20 -17.45 -13.10
N LYS A 209 -20.26 -16.93 -12.30
CA LYS A 209 -18.88 -16.68 -12.75
C LYS A 209 -18.15 -17.95 -13.16
N LYS A 210 -18.31 -19.05 -12.41
CA LYS A 210 -17.72 -20.34 -12.78
C LYS A 210 -18.23 -20.83 -14.13
N SER A 211 -19.55 -20.78 -14.35
CA SER A 211 -20.16 -21.17 -15.63
C SER A 211 -19.65 -20.33 -16.81
N ILE A 212 -19.46 -19.03 -16.61
CA ILE A 212 -18.85 -18.15 -17.62
C ILE A 212 -17.41 -18.58 -17.92
N LEU A 213 -16.59 -18.83 -16.89
CA LEU A 213 -15.19 -19.25 -17.07
C LEU A 213 -15.10 -20.60 -17.78
N ASP A 214 -15.96 -21.56 -17.44
CA ASP A 214 -16.03 -22.86 -18.11
C ASP A 214 -16.29 -22.69 -19.62
N SER A 215 -17.25 -21.82 -19.96
CA SER A 215 -17.62 -21.54 -21.35
C SER A 215 -16.46 -20.87 -22.12
N VAL A 216 -15.85 -19.85 -21.51
CA VAL A 216 -14.67 -19.15 -22.06
C VAL A 216 -13.50 -20.10 -22.26
N ARG A 217 -13.27 -21.03 -21.32
CA ARG A 217 -12.20 -22.02 -21.39
C ARG A 217 -12.42 -23.02 -22.52
N GLU A 218 -13.65 -23.49 -22.73
CA GLU A 218 -13.99 -24.37 -23.85
C GLU A 218 -13.77 -23.66 -25.19
N ASP A 219 -14.20 -22.41 -25.30
CA ASP A 219 -14.04 -21.59 -26.51
C ASP A 219 -12.56 -21.36 -26.82
N ALA A 220 -11.77 -20.98 -25.81
CA ALA A 220 -10.33 -20.82 -25.93
C ALA A 220 -9.66 -22.12 -26.40
N LYS A 221 -10.02 -23.28 -25.86
CA LYS A 221 -9.48 -24.59 -26.30
C LYS A 221 -9.83 -24.93 -27.75
N ARG A 222 -10.99 -24.51 -28.25
CA ARG A 222 -11.35 -24.69 -29.67
C ARG A 222 -10.51 -23.79 -30.55
N LEU A 223 -10.31 -22.54 -30.15
CA LEU A 223 -9.47 -21.58 -30.87
C LEU A 223 -8.00 -22.04 -30.94
N GLU A 224 -7.44 -22.55 -29.84
CA GLU A 224 -6.06 -23.07 -29.76
C GLU A 224 -5.72 -24.06 -30.89
N LYS A 225 -6.68 -24.94 -31.23
CA LYS A 225 -6.54 -25.94 -32.30
C LYS A 225 -6.36 -25.32 -33.69
N THR A 226 -6.89 -24.13 -33.91
CA THR A 226 -6.82 -23.40 -35.18
C THR A 226 -5.66 -22.40 -35.27
N LEU A 227 -5.04 -22.06 -34.13
CA LEU A 227 -3.98 -21.05 -34.08
C LEU A 227 -2.61 -21.60 -34.46
N GLY A 228 -1.80 -20.74 -35.08
CA GLY A 228 -0.37 -20.98 -35.31
C GLY A 228 0.45 -20.85 -34.03
N LYS A 229 1.71 -21.30 -34.06
CA LYS A 229 2.60 -21.39 -32.88
C LYS A 229 2.72 -20.08 -32.09
N ARG A 230 2.78 -18.94 -32.77
CA ARG A 230 2.93 -17.61 -32.15
C ARG A 230 1.68 -17.18 -31.38
N ASP A 231 0.50 -17.44 -31.92
CA ASP A 231 -0.76 -17.03 -31.28
C ASP A 231 -1.14 -17.95 -30.12
N ARG A 232 -0.69 -19.22 -30.16
CA ARG A 232 -0.84 -20.14 -29.01
C ARG A 232 -0.14 -19.63 -27.75
N GLN A 233 1.03 -19.01 -27.87
CA GLN A 233 1.73 -18.43 -26.71
C GLN A 233 0.90 -17.35 -26.01
N LYS A 234 0.22 -16.48 -26.77
CA LYS A 234 -0.69 -15.48 -26.20
C LYS A 234 -1.93 -16.12 -25.57
N LEU A 235 -2.42 -17.20 -26.16
CA LEU A 235 -3.56 -17.93 -25.60
C LEU A 235 -3.19 -18.68 -24.31
N ASP A 236 -1.95 -19.13 -24.17
CA ASP A 236 -1.42 -19.74 -22.93
C ASP A 236 -1.39 -18.73 -21.77
N GLU A 237 -1.02 -17.47 -22.03
CA GLU A 237 -1.12 -16.37 -21.06
C GLU A 237 -2.58 -16.18 -20.62
N TYR A 238 -3.52 -16.19 -21.58
CA TYR A 238 -4.96 -16.10 -21.29
C TYR A 238 -5.47 -17.27 -20.44
N PHE A 239 -5.05 -18.51 -20.71
CA PHE A 239 -5.40 -19.66 -19.87
C PHE A 239 -4.87 -19.54 -18.44
N THR A 240 -3.69 -18.96 -18.26
CA THR A 240 -3.11 -18.69 -16.94
C THR A 240 -3.96 -17.68 -16.16
N SER A 241 -4.47 -16.65 -16.83
CA SER A 241 -5.42 -15.68 -16.26
C SER A 241 -6.73 -16.33 -15.80
N ILE A 242 -7.32 -17.19 -16.65
CA ILE A 242 -8.55 -17.93 -16.31
C ILE A 242 -8.33 -18.76 -15.05
N ARG A 243 -7.24 -19.52 -15.00
CA ARG A 243 -6.92 -20.38 -13.85
C ARG A 243 -6.78 -19.58 -12.55
N THR A 244 -6.10 -18.45 -12.59
CA THR A 244 -5.93 -17.57 -11.43
C THR A 244 -7.30 -17.08 -10.91
N THR A 245 -8.20 -16.74 -11.84
CA THR A 245 -9.57 -16.33 -11.51
C THR A 245 -10.39 -17.50 -10.91
N GLU A 246 -10.29 -18.70 -11.48
CA GLU A 246 -10.94 -19.91 -10.94
C GLU A 246 -10.49 -20.20 -9.50
N GLU A 247 -9.18 -20.11 -9.22
CA GLU A 247 -8.60 -20.31 -7.90
C GLU A 247 -9.11 -19.26 -6.89
N GLN A 248 -9.27 -18.00 -7.32
CA GLN A 248 -9.88 -16.96 -6.50
C GLN A 248 -11.35 -17.25 -6.17
N LEU A 249 -12.15 -17.70 -7.14
CA LEU A 249 -13.56 -18.05 -6.91
C LEU A 249 -13.70 -19.26 -5.98
N SER A 250 -12.87 -20.28 -6.16
CA SER A 250 -12.86 -21.47 -5.30
C SER A 250 -12.55 -21.11 -3.85
N ARG A 251 -11.64 -20.17 -3.64
CA ARG A 251 -11.33 -19.65 -2.30
C ARG A 251 -12.51 -18.87 -1.71
N MET A 252 -13.12 -17.96 -2.45
CA MET A 252 -14.28 -17.20 -1.95
C MET A 252 -15.40 -18.13 -1.47
N GLU A 253 -15.65 -19.22 -2.20
CA GLU A 253 -16.60 -20.26 -1.79
C GLU A 253 -16.14 -21.00 -0.52
N ALA A 254 -14.88 -21.44 -0.44
CA ALA A 254 -14.35 -22.16 0.72
C ALA A 254 -14.39 -21.35 2.05
N TRP A 255 -14.43 -20.02 1.96
CA TRP A 255 -14.47 -19.12 3.11
C TRP A 255 -15.86 -18.59 3.47
N ILE A 256 -16.88 -18.85 2.65
CA ILE A 256 -18.21 -18.24 2.83
C ILE A 256 -18.90 -18.66 4.14
N ASP A 257 -18.68 -19.91 4.56
CA ASP A 257 -19.27 -20.47 5.79
C ASP A 257 -18.34 -20.38 7.00
N ARG A 258 -17.07 -20.03 6.77
CA ARG A 258 -16.17 -19.72 7.88
C ARG A 258 -16.62 -18.40 8.52
N PRO A 259 -16.67 -18.27 9.85
CA PRO A 259 -16.97 -17.00 10.48
C PRO A 259 -15.88 -15.96 10.16
N LYS A 260 -16.26 -14.68 10.13
CA LYS A 260 -15.30 -13.57 10.14
C LYS A 260 -14.83 -13.35 11.58
N PRO A 261 -13.59 -12.85 11.78
CA PRO A 261 -13.11 -12.54 13.13
C PRO A 261 -13.92 -11.39 13.74
N GLU A 262 -14.17 -11.49 15.04
CA GLU A 262 -14.91 -10.48 15.79
C GLU A 262 -13.97 -9.34 16.20
N VAL A 263 -14.19 -8.17 15.62
CA VAL A 263 -13.46 -6.94 15.96
C VAL A 263 -14.49 -5.86 16.26
N PRO A 264 -14.50 -5.26 17.47
CA PRO A 264 -15.41 -4.16 17.76
C PRO A 264 -14.97 -2.90 16.99
N PRO A 265 -15.91 -2.11 16.43
CA PRO A 265 -15.58 -0.85 15.74
C PRO A 265 -15.17 0.27 16.69
N THR A 266 -15.24 0.03 18.01
CA THR A 266 -14.94 1.04 19.04
C THR A 266 -13.52 1.56 18.92
N ASN A 267 -13.35 2.87 19.12
CA ASN A 267 -12.08 3.58 19.09
C ASN A 267 -11.42 3.71 17.70
N LEU A 268 -12.04 3.18 16.64
CA LEU A 268 -11.65 3.41 15.25
C LEU A 268 -12.42 4.60 14.66
N GLN A 269 -11.75 5.47 13.90
CA GLN A 269 -12.38 6.60 13.22
C GLN A 269 -12.83 6.22 11.81
N LEU A 270 -13.76 5.26 11.68
CA LEU A 270 -14.16 4.68 10.39
C LEU A 270 -14.79 5.67 9.39
N GLY A 271 -15.24 6.84 9.87
CA GLY A 271 -15.81 7.90 9.04
C GLY A 271 -14.79 8.81 8.35
N SER A 272 -13.50 8.72 8.70
CA SER A 272 -12.44 9.58 8.14
C SER A 272 -12.32 9.42 6.63
N GLN A 273 -12.03 10.52 5.93
CA GLN A 273 -11.89 10.56 4.47
C GLN A 273 -10.45 10.90 4.04
N PRO A 274 -9.97 10.35 2.91
CA PRO A 274 -8.64 10.70 2.39
C PRO A 274 -8.60 12.09 1.73
N GLY A 275 -9.72 12.54 1.18
CA GLY A 275 -9.79 13.65 0.23
C GLY A 275 -9.86 15.05 0.84
N ASN A 276 -9.53 15.23 2.11
CA ASN A 276 -9.47 16.55 2.72
C ASN A 276 -8.34 16.65 3.76
N ALA A 277 -7.80 17.86 3.91
CA ALA A 277 -6.70 18.16 4.82
C ALA A 277 -6.95 17.79 6.28
N HIS A 278 -8.19 17.96 6.74
CA HIS A 278 -8.59 17.78 8.12
C HIS A 278 -8.55 16.30 8.54
N ASP A 279 -9.14 15.42 7.73
CA ASP A 279 -9.25 13.99 8.03
C ASP A 279 -8.01 13.20 7.61
N ARG A 280 -7.19 13.73 6.70
CA ARG A 280 -6.05 13.05 6.09
C ARG A 280 -5.10 12.38 7.11
N PRO A 281 -4.62 13.07 8.17
CA PRO A 281 -3.83 12.41 9.22
C PRO A 281 -4.54 11.24 9.90
N MET A 282 -5.84 11.38 10.13
CA MET A 282 -6.66 10.36 10.77
C MET A 282 -6.89 9.16 9.87
N TRP A 283 -7.14 9.43 8.60
CA TRP A 283 -7.39 8.40 7.61
C TRP A 283 -6.19 7.46 7.46
N ILE A 284 -4.95 7.99 7.41
CA ILE A 284 -3.76 7.13 7.35
C ILE A 284 -3.66 6.26 8.62
N ASP A 285 -3.86 6.87 9.80
CA ASP A 285 -3.81 6.12 11.07
C ASP A 285 -4.83 4.98 11.07
N VAL A 286 -6.09 5.24 10.73
CA VAL A 286 -7.15 4.22 10.74
C VAL A 286 -6.91 3.14 9.68
N MET A 287 -6.43 3.50 8.49
CA MET A 287 -6.13 2.50 7.46
C MET A 287 -4.97 1.58 7.90
N LEU A 288 -3.95 2.11 8.58
CA LEU A 288 -2.88 1.32 9.19
C LEU A 288 -3.38 0.48 10.38
N GLU A 289 -4.34 0.97 11.16
CA GLU A 289 -4.99 0.22 12.23
C GLU A 289 -5.83 -0.95 11.68
N LEU A 290 -6.53 -0.75 10.56
CA LEU A 290 -7.25 -1.81 9.86
C LEU A 290 -6.29 -2.82 9.23
N ALA A 291 -5.15 -2.38 8.69
CA ALA A 291 -4.10 -3.26 8.21
C ALA A 291 -3.51 -4.12 9.36
N TYR A 292 -3.23 -3.49 10.50
CA TYR A 292 -2.81 -4.17 11.73
C TYR A 292 -3.85 -5.23 12.16
N LEU A 293 -5.14 -4.88 12.19
CA LEU A 293 -6.20 -5.82 12.56
C LEU A 293 -6.31 -6.97 11.56
N ALA A 294 -6.21 -6.70 10.26
CA ALA A 294 -6.27 -7.73 9.23
C ALA A 294 -5.12 -8.75 9.36
N PHE A 295 -3.93 -8.28 9.73
CA PHE A 295 -2.77 -9.09 10.05
C PHE A 295 -2.91 -9.84 11.38
N LEU A 296 -3.45 -9.18 12.39
CA LEU A 296 -3.65 -9.73 13.73
C LEU A 296 -4.57 -10.95 13.66
N THR A 297 -5.68 -10.82 12.92
CA THR A 297 -6.72 -11.86 12.79
C THR A 297 -6.46 -12.84 11.64
N ASP A 298 -5.29 -12.78 10.99
CA ASP A 298 -4.89 -13.60 9.82
C ASP A 298 -5.95 -13.57 8.69
N THR A 299 -6.60 -12.42 8.50
CA THR A 299 -7.61 -12.22 7.45
C THR A 299 -6.95 -12.06 6.07
N THR A 300 -5.73 -11.50 6.05
CA THR A 300 -4.78 -11.48 4.94
C THR A 300 -3.35 -11.49 5.51
N ARG A 301 -2.37 -11.83 4.68
CA ARG A 301 -0.93 -11.69 4.99
C ARG A 301 -0.19 -10.71 4.10
N VAL A 302 -0.87 -10.18 3.08
CA VAL A 302 -0.28 -9.25 2.09
C VAL A 302 -1.15 -8.01 1.99
N ILE A 303 -0.53 -6.83 2.14
CA ILE A 303 -1.21 -5.54 2.00
C ILE A 303 -0.33 -4.62 1.15
N THR A 304 -0.95 -3.91 0.21
CA THR A 304 -0.33 -2.76 -0.45
C THR A 304 -1.10 -1.52 -0.05
N PHE A 305 -0.38 -0.45 0.30
CA PHE A 305 -0.98 0.79 0.73
C PHE A 305 -0.28 1.99 0.09
N GLU A 306 -0.92 2.56 -0.93
CA GLU A 306 -0.57 3.85 -1.49
C GLU A 306 -1.13 4.95 -0.59
N TRP A 307 -0.24 5.70 0.06
CA TRP A 307 -0.69 6.68 1.04
C TRP A 307 -1.31 7.89 0.34
N SER A 308 -0.88 8.22 -0.87
CA SER A 308 -1.49 9.23 -1.72
C SER A 308 -1.11 8.96 -3.17
N ARG A 309 -1.95 9.40 -4.11
CA ARG A 309 -1.61 9.44 -5.52
C ARG A 309 -0.55 10.48 -5.86
N GLU A 310 0.10 10.30 -6.99
CA GLU A 310 1.17 11.17 -7.50
C GLU A 310 0.65 12.52 -7.99
N ALA A 311 -0.34 12.52 -8.86
CA ALA A 311 -0.92 13.75 -9.40
C ALA A 311 -2.12 14.22 -8.55
N GLY A 312 -2.03 15.43 -7.99
CA GLY A 312 -3.15 16.05 -7.23
C GLY A 312 -3.45 15.38 -5.89
N GLY A 313 -2.51 14.54 -5.41
CA GLY A 313 -2.59 13.91 -4.10
C GLY A 313 -2.22 14.84 -2.95
N PHE A 314 -2.64 14.45 -1.75
CA PHE A 314 -2.39 15.20 -0.53
C PHE A 314 -1.14 14.70 0.21
N GLY A 315 -0.34 15.65 0.69
CA GLY A 315 0.70 15.41 1.68
C GLY A 315 0.13 15.06 3.05
N GLY A 316 0.88 15.43 4.10
CA GLY A 316 0.56 15.01 5.45
C GLY A 316 -0.62 15.72 6.11
N GLY A 317 -0.66 17.06 5.97
CA GLY A 317 -1.71 17.94 6.49
C GLY A 317 -2.65 18.44 5.41
N GLY A 318 -2.71 17.77 4.25
CA GLY A 318 -3.53 18.19 3.11
C GLY A 318 -2.87 19.23 2.20
N GLU A 319 -1.57 19.42 2.31
CA GLU A 319 -0.81 20.26 1.39
C GLU A 319 -0.61 19.56 0.03
N ASN A 320 -0.28 20.34 -1.01
CA ASN A 320 0.00 19.80 -2.34
C ASN A 320 1.42 19.23 -2.40
N HIS A 321 1.57 17.93 -2.13
CA HIS A 321 2.86 17.23 -2.16
C HIS A 321 3.49 17.27 -3.55
N HIS A 322 2.67 17.11 -4.60
CA HIS A 322 3.13 17.16 -5.98
C HIS A 322 3.82 18.49 -6.30
N GLU A 323 3.20 19.62 -5.97
CA GLU A 323 3.83 20.94 -6.18
C GLU A 323 5.17 21.07 -5.46
N TYR A 324 5.25 20.69 -4.18
CA TYR A 324 6.49 20.80 -3.42
C TYR A 324 7.61 19.86 -3.90
N SER A 325 7.27 18.77 -4.58
CA SER A 325 8.26 17.88 -5.16
C SER A 325 8.94 18.45 -6.43
N HIS A 326 8.32 19.43 -7.09
CA HIS A 326 8.93 20.22 -8.18
C HIS A 326 9.70 21.44 -7.65
N HIS A 327 10.50 21.24 -6.60
CA HIS A 327 11.07 22.35 -5.83
C HIS A 327 12.10 23.21 -6.59
N GLY A 328 12.75 22.72 -7.65
CA GLY A 328 13.71 23.53 -8.41
C GLY A 328 14.93 24.03 -7.59
N GLY A 329 15.17 23.42 -6.42
CA GLY A 329 16.15 23.89 -5.43
C GLY A 329 15.65 24.96 -4.46
N ASP A 330 14.38 25.35 -4.50
CA ASP A 330 13.81 26.32 -3.55
C ASP A 330 13.84 25.80 -2.11
N ALA A 331 14.43 26.59 -1.21
CA ALA A 331 14.62 26.22 0.18
C ALA A 331 13.29 26.11 0.95
N GLY A 332 12.28 26.92 0.62
CA GLY A 332 10.98 26.89 1.26
C GLY A 332 10.19 25.62 0.90
N MET A 333 10.18 25.26 -0.39
CA MET A 333 9.56 24.03 -0.89
C MET A 333 10.27 22.80 -0.34
N LEU A 334 11.60 22.78 -0.30
CA LEU A 334 12.39 21.70 0.32
C LEU A 334 12.06 21.52 1.81
N ALA A 335 11.94 22.63 2.55
CA ALA A 335 11.57 22.57 3.96
C ALA A 335 10.16 22.00 4.16
N LYS A 336 9.21 22.34 3.27
CA LYS A 336 7.84 21.79 3.27
C LYS A 336 7.81 20.31 2.89
N LEU A 337 8.58 19.92 1.87
CA LEU A 337 8.72 18.52 1.49
C LEU A 337 9.28 17.68 2.64
N GLY A 338 10.33 18.17 3.33
CA GLY A 338 10.85 17.51 4.53
C GLY A 338 9.84 17.42 5.69
N GLN A 339 8.92 18.39 5.82
CA GLN A 339 7.82 18.30 6.81
C GLN A 339 6.85 17.17 6.44
N ILE A 340 6.51 17.02 5.16
CA ILE A 340 5.67 15.92 4.66
C ILE A 340 6.36 14.58 4.89
N ASP A 341 7.66 14.46 4.59
CA ASP A 341 8.42 13.23 4.78
C ASP A 341 8.43 12.80 6.25
N ARG A 342 8.71 13.73 7.17
CA ARG A 342 8.69 13.47 8.62
C ARG A 342 7.29 13.11 9.12
N PHE A 343 6.25 13.72 8.56
CA PHE A 343 4.87 13.33 8.85
C PHE A 343 4.62 11.87 8.44
N HIS A 344 4.97 11.48 7.21
CA HIS A 344 4.78 10.10 6.76
C HIS A 344 5.55 9.11 7.64
N LEU A 345 6.81 9.42 7.98
CA LEU A 345 7.57 8.57 8.90
C LEU A 345 6.97 8.50 10.31
N SER A 346 6.27 9.53 10.78
CA SER A 346 5.54 9.45 12.07
C SER A 346 4.38 8.46 12.03
N LYS A 347 3.75 8.27 10.86
CA LYS A 347 2.70 7.27 10.65
C LYS A 347 3.28 5.87 10.60
N LEU A 348 4.44 5.72 9.96
CA LEU A 348 5.21 4.47 9.96
C LEU A 348 5.67 4.10 11.37
N ASP A 349 6.23 5.05 12.14
CA ASP A 349 6.61 4.86 13.55
C ASP A 349 5.43 4.32 14.38
N ARG A 350 4.26 4.96 14.28
CA ARG A 350 3.06 4.51 14.97
C ARG A 350 2.70 3.06 14.62
N PHE A 351 2.73 2.71 13.34
CA PHE A 351 2.41 1.35 12.89
C PHE A 351 3.44 0.32 13.34
N MET A 352 4.74 0.65 13.28
CA MET A 352 5.80 -0.19 13.84
C MET A 352 5.62 -0.40 15.34
N ASN A 353 5.23 0.64 16.08
CA ASN A 353 4.91 0.55 17.51
C ASN A 353 3.69 -0.37 17.79
N LEU A 354 2.63 -0.34 16.96
CA LEU A 354 1.51 -1.28 17.09
C LEU A 354 1.97 -2.73 16.95
N LEU A 355 2.79 -3.02 15.94
CA LEU A 355 3.32 -4.37 15.68
C LEU A 355 4.31 -4.81 16.77
N LYS A 356 5.21 -3.92 17.21
CA LYS A 356 6.23 -4.20 18.23
C LYS A 356 5.63 -4.39 19.63
N SER A 357 4.52 -3.71 19.94
CA SER A 357 3.82 -3.88 21.22
C SER A 357 2.92 -5.13 21.29
N THR A 358 2.73 -5.82 20.15
CA THR A 358 1.90 -7.02 20.08
C THR A 358 2.77 -8.26 20.20
N THR A 359 2.54 -9.08 21.22
CA THR A 359 3.30 -10.32 21.44
C THR A 359 2.87 -11.40 20.44
N GLU A 360 3.82 -12.09 19.84
CA GLU A 360 3.58 -13.20 18.91
C GLU A 360 4.59 -14.32 19.19
N ALA A 361 4.12 -15.38 19.85
CA ALA A 361 4.96 -16.46 20.40
C ALA A 361 6.08 -15.93 21.33
N ASP A 362 7.35 -16.14 20.97
CA ASP A 362 8.55 -15.72 21.71
C ASP A 362 9.10 -14.36 21.24
N SER A 363 8.38 -13.65 20.37
CA SER A 363 8.79 -12.39 19.78
C SER A 363 7.63 -11.40 19.67
N HIS A 364 7.79 -10.37 18.83
CA HIS A 364 6.72 -9.42 18.51
C HIS A 364 6.19 -9.64 17.10
N MET A 365 4.99 -9.14 16.84
CA MET A 365 4.36 -9.23 15.52
C MET A 365 5.19 -8.49 14.45
N LEU A 366 5.96 -7.46 14.83
CA LEU A 366 6.91 -6.78 13.96
C LEU A 366 7.99 -7.74 13.42
N ASP A 367 8.44 -8.70 14.23
CA ASP A 367 9.49 -9.65 13.83
C ASP A 367 9.01 -10.64 12.75
N GLN A 368 7.71 -10.78 12.58
CA GLN A 368 7.05 -11.65 11.59
C GLN A 368 6.42 -10.86 10.44
N THR A 369 6.61 -9.53 10.41
CA THR A 369 6.02 -8.64 9.42
C THR A 369 7.12 -7.86 8.69
N ILE A 370 7.23 -8.06 7.37
CA ILE A 370 8.07 -7.23 6.51
C ILE A 370 7.29 -5.97 6.15
N ILE A 371 7.88 -4.81 6.43
CA ILE A 371 7.37 -3.51 5.98
C ILE A 371 8.31 -2.98 4.92
N VAL A 372 7.80 -2.72 3.73
CA VAL A 372 8.51 -2.02 2.65
C VAL A 372 7.95 -0.62 2.57
N TYR A 373 8.77 0.40 2.80
CA TYR A 373 8.37 1.80 2.71
C TYR A 373 9.19 2.50 1.65
N GLY A 374 8.55 3.22 0.73
CA GLY A 374 9.29 3.94 -0.29
C GLY A 374 8.44 4.63 -1.35
N SER A 375 9.09 4.99 -2.45
CA SER A 375 8.49 5.65 -3.60
C SER A 375 9.04 5.05 -4.90
N GLY A 376 8.23 5.09 -5.96
CA GLY A 376 8.57 4.65 -7.31
C GLY A 376 9.33 5.72 -8.10
N MET A 377 9.47 6.90 -7.50
CA MET A 377 10.31 7.98 -8.00
C MET A 377 11.05 8.69 -6.87
N ASN A 378 12.10 9.39 -7.24
CA ASN A 378 12.81 10.35 -6.40
C ASN A 378 12.46 11.78 -6.85
N SER A 379 12.28 12.71 -5.91
CA SER A 379 12.30 14.15 -6.17
C SER A 379 13.77 14.57 -6.07
N GLY A 380 14.48 14.48 -7.21
CA GLY A 380 15.93 14.60 -7.29
C GLY A 380 16.46 15.96 -6.83
N LYS A 381 17.76 16.25 -7.07
CA LYS A 381 18.36 17.47 -6.50
C LYS A 381 17.73 18.77 -7.03
N GLY A 382 17.16 18.74 -8.24
CA GLY A 382 16.42 19.84 -8.85
C GLY A 382 14.90 19.68 -8.80
N GLY A 383 14.37 18.67 -8.10
CA GLY A 383 12.94 18.35 -8.09
C GLY A 383 12.49 17.53 -9.30
N GLU A 384 13.41 16.92 -10.04
CA GLU A 384 13.09 16.02 -11.14
C GLU A 384 12.57 14.67 -10.65
N HIS A 385 11.48 14.17 -11.25
CA HIS A 385 10.93 12.84 -10.97
C HIS A 385 11.76 11.73 -11.61
N SER A 386 12.80 11.32 -10.89
CA SER A 386 13.81 10.37 -11.36
C SER A 386 13.46 8.93 -10.99
N PRO A 387 13.71 7.93 -11.87
CA PRO A 387 13.59 6.52 -11.56
C PRO A 387 14.84 5.95 -10.84
N LYS A 388 15.81 6.81 -10.49
CA LYS A 388 17.09 6.46 -9.85
C LYS A 388 17.12 6.90 -8.40
N ASN A 389 17.89 6.19 -7.58
CA ASN A 389 18.08 6.48 -6.15
C ASN A 389 16.74 6.65 -5.43
N LEU A 390 15.87 5.66 -5.62
CA LEU A 390 14.52 5.65 -5.08
C LEU A 390 14.57 5.64 -3.54
N PRO A 391 13.74 6.45 -2.86
CA PRO A 391 13.58 6.38 -1.42
C PRO A 391 13.09 5.00 -1.00
N LEU A 392 13.87 4.29 -0.18
CA LEU A 392 13.54 2.93 0.22
C LEU A 392 14.01 2.61 1.65
N LEU A 393 13.12 2.00 2.41
CA LEU A 393 13.33 1.49 3.76
C LEU A 393 12.63 0.13 3.88
N VAL A 394 13.32 -0.84 4.49
CA VAL A 394 12.74 -2.15 4.84
C VAL A 394 12.83 -2.34 6.34
N ALA A 395 11.75 -2.74 6.99
CA ALA A 395 11.67 -2.94 8.44
C ALA A 395 10.99 -4.26 8.84
N GLY A 396 11.23 -4.69 10.08
CA GLY A 396 10.61 -5.86 10.69
C GLY A 396 11.13 -7.21 10.16
N GLY A 397 10.33 -8.27 10.23
CA GLY A 397 10.68 -9.55 9.58
C GLY A 397 11.96 -10.23 10.11
N ARG A 398 12.45 -9.91 11.31
CA ARG A 398 13.65 -10.54 11.90
C ARG A 398 13.51 -12.06 12.02
N LYS A 399 12.33 -12.58 12.36
CA LYS A 399 12.03 -14.02 12.41
C LYS A 399 11.84 -14.63 11.02
N LEU A 400 11.68 -13.80 9.98
CA LEU A 400 11.76 -14.21 8.58
C LEU A 400 13.21 -14.15 8.05
N GLY A 401 14.18 -13.78 8.91
CA GLY A 401 15.60 -13.80 8.58
C GLY A 401 16.09 -12.52 7.92
N LEU A 402 15.47 -11.36 8.19
CA LEU A 402 16.02 -10.05 7.84
C LEU A 402 16.99 -9.54 8.92
N LYS A 403 18.01 -8.78 8.51
CA LYS A 403 19.02 -8.17 9.38
C LYS A 403 19.02 -6.65 9.23
N HIS A 404 18.67 -5.98 10.32
CA HIS A 404 18.46 -4.53 10.38
C HIS A 404 19.55 -3.77 11.14
N GLY A 405 19.40 -2.44 11.23
CA GLY A 405 20.33 -1.53 11.90
C GLY A 405 21.46 -1.06 11.00
N GLN A 406 21.20 -0.86 9.70
CA GLN A 406 22.24 -0.46 8.74
C GLN A 406 21.72 0.40 7.59
N HIS A 407 22.63 1.12 6.93
CA HIS A 407 22.41 1.77 5.65
C HIS A 407 23.19 1.02 4.54
N LEU A 408 22.46 0.48 3.57
CA LEU A 408 23.02 -0.14 2.37
C LEU A 408 22.96 0.86 1.21
N ALA A 409 24.12 1.44 0.87
CA ALA A 409 24.23 2.36 -0.25
C ALA A 409 24.79 1.67 -1.49
N PHE A 410 24.07 1.84 -2.59
CA PHE A 410 24.46 1.37 -3.91
C PHE A 410 24.84 2.55 -4.79
N ASP A 411 25.63 2.28 -5.83
CA ASP A 411 26.06 3.31 -6.77
C ASP A 411 24.90 3.70 -7.71
N PRO A 412 24.33 4.91 -7.59
CA PRO A 412 23.19 5.33 -8.42
C PRO A 412 23.56 5.47 -9.90
N ASP A 413 24.83 5.66 -10.25
CA ASP A 413 25.27 5.78 -11.64
C ASP A 413 25.24 4.42 -12.34
N LYS A 414 25.45 3.33 -11.59
CA LYS A 414 25.24 1.95 -12.06
C LYS A 414 23.77 1.54 -12.12
N HIS A 415 22.89 2.34 -11.52
CA HIS A 415 21.43 2.16 -11.48
C HIS A 415 21.00 0.70 -11.19
N PRO A 416 21.45 0.09 -10.08
CA PRO A 416 21.12 -1.29 -9.77
C PRO A 416 19.60 -1.50 -9.58
N PRO A 417 19.05 -2.65 -10.04
CA PRO A 417 17.62 -2.91 -9.99
C PRO A 417 17.08 -2.99 -8.55
N LEU A 418 16.04 -2.23 -8.23
CA LEU A 418 15.27 -2.34 -6.99
C LEU A 418 14.58 -3.71 -6.91
N SER A 419 14.28 -4.34 -8.05
CA SER A 419 13.77 -5.72 -8.12
C SER A 419 14.66 -6.75 -7.39
N ASN A 420 15.95 -6.48 -7.20
CA ASN A 420 16.82 -7.31 -6.35
C ASN A 420 16.33 -7.36 -4.89
N VAL A 421 15.81 -6.24 -4.38
CA VAL A 421 15.17 -6.15 -3.06
C VAL A 421 13.88 -6.94 -3.07
N LEU A 422 13.00 -6.69 -4.04
CA LEU A 422 11.68 -7.31 -4.13
C LEU A 422 11.79 -8.84 -4.21
N LEU A 423 12.71 -9.37 -5.02
CA LEU A 423 13.01 -10.80 -5.10
C LEU A 423 13.44 -11.35 -3.74
N SER A 424 14.34 -10.66 -3.05
CA SER A 424 14.84 -11.10 -1.73
C SER A 424 13.72 -11.16 -0.71
N LEU A 425 12.83 -10.17 -0.68
CA LEU A 425 11.70 -10.13 0.24
C LEU A 425 10.66 -11.20 -0.08
N ALA A 426 10.37 -11.44 -1.36
CA ALA A 426 9.50 -12.53 -1.78
C ALA A 426 10.03 -13.89 -1.31
N GLN A 427 11.33 -14.14 -1.45
CA GLN A 427 11.97 -15.36 -0.94
C GLN A 427 11.90 -15.47 0.59
N LYS A 428 12.06 -14.36 1.33
CA LYS A 428 11.85 -14.36 2.80
C LYS A 428 10.39 -14.61 3.19
N MET A 429 9.45 -14.31 2.31
CA MET A 429 8.05 -14.71 2.43
C MET A 429 7.79 -16.15 1.96
N GLY A 430 8.81 -16.91 1.56
CA GLY A 430 8.69 -18.32 1.18
C GLY A 430 8.43 -18.58 -0.30
N VAL A 431 8.52 -17.56 -1.17
CA VAL A 431 8.38 -17.74 -2.62
C VAL A 431 9.64 -18.45 -3.17
N GLU A 432 9.44 -19.60 -3.80
CA GLU A 432 10.50 -20.39 -4.45
C GLU A 432 10.72 -19.91 -5.90
N SER A 433 11.32 -18.72 -6.06
CA SER A 433 11.73 -18.19 -7.36
C SER A 433 13.14 -17.60 -7.28
N ASP A 434 13.93 -17.81 -8.32
CA ASP A 434 15.25 -17.19 -8.52
C ASP A 434 15.20 -15.93 -9.40
N ARG A 435 14.01 -15.59 -9.91
CA ARG A 435 13.80 -14.49 -10.87
C ARG A 435 12.58 -13.66 -10.51
N PHE A 436 12.71 -12.36 -10.68
CA PHE A 436 11.60 -11.42 -10.62
C PHE A 436 11.94 -10.18 -11.45
N SER A 437 11.11 -9.86 -12.44
CA SER A 437 11.27 -8.67 -13.28
C SER A 437 12.71 -8.50 -13.81
N ASP A 438 13.30 -7.32 -13.64
CA ASP A 438 14.68 -6.99 -14.01
C ASP A 438 15.72 -7.30 -12.92
N ALA A 439 15.38 -8.10 -11.90
CA ALA A 439 16.33 -8.52 -10.88
C ALA A 439 17.52 -9.28 -11.50
N THR A 440 18.72 -8.88 -11.13
CA THR A 440 19.98 -9.54 -11.48
C THR A 440 20.49 -10.49 -10.39
N GLY A 441 19.82 -10.52 -9.23
CA GLY A 441 20.08 -11.43 -8.13
C GLY A 441 19.40 -10.99 -6.83
N THR A 442 19.68 -11.69 -5.75
CA THR A 442 19.22 -11.30 -4.40
C THR A 442 20.14 -10.25 -3.78
N LEU A 443 19.60 -9.40 -2.93
CA LEU A 443 20.34 -8.37 -2.23
C LEU A 443 21.21 -8.98 -1.11
N THR A 444 22.50 -8.68 -1.14
CA THR A 444 23.42 -9.03 -0.05
C THR A 444 23.33 -8.01 1.08
N GLY A 445 23.52 -8.46 2.33
CA GLY A 445 23.54 -7.58 3.52
C GLY A 445 22.20 -7.40 4.25
N LEU A 446 21.06 -7.50 3.55
CA LEU A 446 19.72 -7.41 4.15
C LEU A 446 19.23 -8.75 4.77
N VAL A 447 19.85 -9.87 4.35
CA VAL A 447 19.42 -11.25 4.64
C VAL A 447 20.40 -12.05 5.48
#